data_AF-A0A964BRJ5-F1
#
_entry.id   AF-A0A964BRJ5-F1
#
_cell.length_a   1.000
_cell.length_b   1.000
_cell.length_c   1.000
_cell.angle_alpha   90.00
_cell.angle_beta   90.00
_cell.angle_gamma   90.00
#
_symmetry.space_group_name_H-M   'P 1'
#
loop_
_entity.id
_entity.type
_entity.pdbx_description
1 polymer ?
#
loop_
_entity_poly.entity_id
_entity_poly.type
_entity_poly.pdbx_seq_one_letter_code
_entity_poly.pdbx_strand_id
1 'polypeptide(L)'
;MKKLFKLKSSANKPEQGFVTLEVLVALLTATGFVILSLQFLVGAMAIKVQAQEKQRANQLIQEDIERLNELGSTLVEGAAGAAPTCDATVYANSFAQALWAALPAGVQTKNVLENIDQDDGSFDTNGKQLALQRFHISGTANNSAAPHRTLKVGYQVWDWNGAYVNRVGAALTATDEPIAETYVEIIPDAALQCP
;
A
#
# COMPACT_ATOMS: atom_id res chain seq x y z
N MET A 1 10.89 -70.82 -73.36
CA MET A 1 10.02 -69.82 -72.68
C MET A 1 9.82 -70.23 -71.23
N LYS A 2 10.26 -69.43 -70.25
CA LYS A 2 9.60 -69.32 -68.94
C LYS A 2 10.14 -68.07 -68.23
N LYS A 3 9.22 -67.17 -67.93
CA LYS A 3 9.43 -65.78 -67.53
C LYS A 3 9.90 -65.68 -66.08
N LEU A 4 10.84 -64.76 -65.88
CA LEU A 4 11.25 -64.16 -64.61
C LEU A 4 10.05 -63.67 -63.78
N PHE A 5 9.90 -64.16 -62.55
CA PHE A 5 9.06 -63.51 -61.55
C PHE A 5 9.91 -62.51 -60.78
N LYS A 6 9.71 -61.23 -61.12
CA LYS A 6 10.24 -60.07 -60.40
C LYS A 6 9.70 -60.04 -58.97
N LEU A 7 10.60 -60.02 -57.99
CA LEU A 7 10.30 -59.61 -56.63
C LEU A 7 9.84 -58.14 -56.65
N LYS A 8 8.57 -57.91 -56.33
CA LYS A 8 8.02 -56.57 -56.12
C LYS A 8 8.45 -56.10 -54.73
N SER A 9 9.56 -55.37 -54.66
CA SER A 9 9.95 -54.62 -53.46
C SER A 9 8.84 -53.62 -53.16
N SER A 10 8.20 -53.76 -51.99
CA SER A 10 7.24 -52.79 -51.47
C SER A 10 7.97 -51.45 -51.30
N ALA A 11 7.47 -50.42 -51.97
CA ALA A 11 8.00 -49.07 -51.87
C ALA A 11 7.75 -48.55 -50.46
N ASN A 12 8.83 -48.26 -49.72
CA ASN A 12 8.77 -47.51 -48.46
C ASN A 12 8.26 -46.10 -48.77
N LYS A 13 7.16 -45.71 -48.11
CA LYS A 13 6.55 -44.39 -48.27
C LYS A 13 7.39 -43.29 -47.61
N PRO A 14 7.50 -42.10 -48.21
CA PRO A 14 8.19 -40.94 -47.64
C PRO A 14 7.27 -40.17 -46.67
N GLU A 15 6.89 -40.76 -45.54
CA GLU A 15 6.01 -40.10 -44.54
C GLU A 15 6.81 -39.49 -43.36
N GLN A 16 8.11 -39.78 -43.27
CA GLN A 16 8.96 -39.45 -42.13
C GLN A 16 9.25 -37.94 -42.00
N GLY A 17 9.29 -37.20 -43.11
CA GLY A 17 9.55 -35.75 -43.10
C GLY A 17 8.34 -34.89 -42.73
N PHE A 18 7.13 -35.41 -42.93
CA PHE A 18 5.87 -34.71 -42.59
C PHE A 18 5.63 -34.72 -41.07
N VAL A 19 5.88 -35.86 -40.42
CA VAL A 19 5.75 -36.02 -38.96
C VAL A 19 6.73 -35.13 -38.19
N THR A 20 7.97 -34.97 -38.67
CA THR A 20 8.95 -34.08 -38.01
C THR A 20 8.56 -32.62 -38.08
N LEU A 21 7.90 -32.18 -39.16
CA LEU A 21 7.44 -30.80 -39.31
C LEU A 21 6.24 -30.51 -38.43
N GLU A 22 5.30 -31.46 -38.32
CA GLU A 22 4.15 -31.36 -37.42
C GLU A 22 4.58 -31.27 -35.95
N VAL A 23 5.51 -32.12 -35.51
CA VAL A 23 6.07 -32.07 -34.15
C VAL A 23 6.78 -30.74 -33.91
N LEU A 24 7.51 -30.21 -34.89
CA LEU A 24 8.20 -28.93 -34.76
C LEU A 24 7.21 -27.77 -34.64
N VAL A 25 6.12 -27.77 -35.42
CA VAL A 25 5.05 -26.77 -35.31
C VAL A 25 4.32 -26.88 -33.97
N ALA A 26 4.01 -28.09 -33.50
CA ALA A 26 3.37 -28.32 -32.20
C ALA A 26 4.26 -27.88 -31.02
N LEU A 27 5.57 -28.13 -31.10
CA LEU A 27 6.54 -27.67 -30.11
C LEU A 27 6.64 -26.14 -30.10
N LEU A 28 6.61 -25.51 -31.28
CA LEU A 28 6.72 -24.06 -31.43
C LEU A 28 5.46 -23.35 -30.90
N THR A 29 4.27 -23.89 -31.16
CA THR A 29 3.02 -23.37 -30.59
C THR A 29 2.95 -23.57 -29.08
N ALA A 30 3.31 -24.75 -28.57
CA ALA A 30 3.34 -25.01 -27.13
C ALA A 30 4.32 -24.07 -26.39
N THR A 31 5.52 -23.87 -26.94
CA THR A 31 6.52 -22.96 -26.35
C THR A 31 6.03 -21.51 -26.39
N GLY A 32 5.39 -21.09 -27.48
CA GLY A 32 4.77 -19.77 -27.58
C GLY A 32 3.72 -19.54 -26.48
N PHE A 33 2.84 -20.51 -26.25
CA PHE A 33 1.86 -20.45 -25.16
C PHE A 33 2.51 -20.34 -23.78
N VAL A 34 3.56 -21.12 -23.51
CA VAL A 34 4.27 -21.07 -22.22
C VAL A 34 4.90 -19.68 -22.00
N ILE A 35 5.61 -19.13 -22.98
CA ILE A 35 6.24 -17.81 -22.88
C ILE A 35 5.19 -16.74 -22.61
N LEU A 36 4.09 -16.74 -23.37
CA LEU A 36 3.01 -15.78 -23.19
C LEU A 36 2.37 -15.91 -21.80
N SER A 37 2.09 -17.13 -21.34
CA SER A 37 1.49 -17.36 -20.03
C SER A 37 2.34 -16.84 -18.87
N LEU A 38 3.67 -17.00 -18.95
CA LEU A 38 4.60 -16.49 -17.93
C LEU A 38 4.61 -14.96 -17.88
N GLN A 39 4.56 -14.30 -19.04
CA GLN A 39 4.49 -12.84 -19.11
C GLN A 39 3.20 -12.30 -18.48
N PHE A 40 2.05 -12.94 -18.77
CA PHE A 40 0.78 -12.58 -18.15
C PHE A 40 0.77 -12.80 -16.64
N LEU A 41 1.35 -13.90 -16.16
CA LEU A 41 1.45 -14.21 -14.73
C LEU A 41 2.26 -13.14 -13.98
N VAL A 42 3.42 -12.75 -14.52
CA VAL A 42 4.26 -11.68 -13.94
C VAL A 42 3.52 -10.35 -13.92
N GLY A 43 2.81 -10.01 -15.00
CA GLY A 43 1.97 -8.81 -15.06
C GLY A 43 0.86 -8.81 -14.00
N ALA A 44 0.17 -9.94 -13.82
CA ALA A 44 -0.87 -10.08 -12.80
C ALA A 44 -0.32 -9.94 -11.37
N MET A 45 0.88 -10.49 -11.11
CA MET A 45 1.54 -10.33 -9.81
C MET A 45 1.93 -8.87 -9.55
N ALA A 46 2.45 -8.15 -10.54
CA ALA A 46 2.79 -6.73 -10.39
C ALA A 46 1.56 -5.89 -10.00
N ILE A 47 0.42 -6.13 -10.65
CA ILE A 47 -0.84 -5.45 -10.33
C ILE A 47 -1.31 -5.82 -8.92
N LYS A 48 -1.22 -7.10 -8.54
CA LYS A 48 -1.61 -7.57 -7.21
C LYS A 48 -0.80 -6.88 -6.10
N VAL A 49 0.52 -6.76 -6.26
CA VAL A 49 1.38 -6.09 -5.26
C VAL A 49 0.99 -4.63 -5.11
N GLN A 50 0.76 -3.92 -6.22
CA GLN A 50 0.31 -2.52 -6.16
C GLN A 50 -1.06 -2.37 -5.47
N ALA A 51 -1.99 -3.29 -5.74
CA ALA A 51 -3.29 -3.28 -5.09
C ALA A 51 -3.17 -3.55 -3.58
N GLN A 52 -2.32 -4.50 -3.18
CA GLN A 52 -2.03 -4.79 -1.77
C GLN A 52 -1.40 -3.59 -1.07
N GLU A 53 -0.43 -2.94 -1.70
CA GLU A 53 0.22 -1.73 -1.17
C GLU A 53 -0.81 -0.63 -0.88
N LYS A 54 -1.69 -0.34 -1.85
CA LYS A 54 -2.77 0.64 -1.67
C LYS A 54 -3.77 0.23 -0.59
N GLN A 55 -4.14 -1.04 -0.54
CA GLN A 55 -5.05 -1.55 0.49
C GLN A 55 -4.45 -1.40 1.90
N ARG A 56 -3.16 -1.74 2.06
CA ARG A 56 -2.46 -1.63 3.35
C ARG A 56 -2.25 -0.18 3.75
N ALA A 57 -1.92 0.70 2.80
CA ALA A 57 -1.84 2.14 3.03
C ALA A 57 -3.16 2.70 3.56
N ASN A 58 -4.27 2.37 2.90
CA ASN A 58 -5.60 2.79 3.35
C ASN A 58 -5.98 2.20 4.71
N GLN A 59 -5.61 0.95 4.98
CA GLN A 59 -5.85 0.33 6.28
C GLN A 59 -5.08 1.04 7.40
N LEU A 60 -3.83 1.43 7.14
CA LEU A 60 -3.00 2.17 8.10
C LEU A 60 -3.58 3.56 8.40
N ILE A 61 -4.11 4.24 7.38
CA ILE A 61 -4.82 5.52 7.55
C ILE A 61 -6.10 5.33 8.37
N GLN A 62 -6.92 4.31 8.05
CA GLN A 62 -8.18 4.05 8.75
C GLN A 62 -7.97 3.71 10.23
N GLU A 63 -7.02 2.84 10.53
CA GLU A 63 -6.67 2.47 11.90
C GLU A 63 -6.24 3.70 12.72
N ASP A 64 -5.51 4.62 12.10
CA ASP A 64 -5.11 5.85 12.78
C ASP A 64 -6.26 6.84 12.96
N ILE A 65 -7.15 6.96 11.97
CA ILE A 65 -8.36 7.79 12.07
C ILE A 65 -9.28 7.25 13.18
N GLU A 66 -9.47 5.93 13.26
CA GLU A 66 -10.26 5.30 14.32
C GLU A 66 -9.67 5.58 15.69
N ARG A 67 -8.35 5.43 15.84
CA ARG A 67 -7.63 5.77 17.07
C ARG A 67 -7.78 7.25 17.44
N LEU A 68 -7.67 8.14 16.44
CA LEU A 68 -7.82 9.57 16.66
C LEU A 68 -9.26 9.95 17.04
N ASN A 69 -10.24 9.25 16.49
CA ASN A 69 -11.65 9.41 16.85
C ASN A 69 -11.94 8.92 18.27
N GLU A 70 -11.37 7.76 18.67
CA GLU A 70 -11.45 7.26 20.04
C GLU A 70 -10.82 8.25 21.02
N LEU A 71 -9.63 8.78 20.71
CA LEU A 71 -8.99 9.83 21.49
C LEU A 71 -9.85 11.11 21.54
N GLY A 72 -10.50 11.48 20.43
CA GLY A 72 -11.41 12.62 20.38
C GLY A 72 -12.63 12.48 21.28
N SER A 73 -13.18 11.27 21.41
CA SER A 73 -14.32 10.96 22.29
C SER A 73 -13.95 10.89 23.77
N THR A 74 -12.72 10.48 24.07
CA THR A 74 -12.21 10.33 25.45
C THR A 74 -11.43 11.55 25.93
N LEU A 75 -11.29 12.58 25.09
CA LEU A 75 -10.60 13.82 25.42
C LEU A 75 -11.40 14.59 26.49
N VAL A 76 -11.07 14.36 27.75
CA VAL A 76 -11.61 15.13 28.87
C VAL A 76 -10.81 16.44 29.01
N GLU A 77 -11.48 17.51 29.43
CA GLU A 77 -10.84 18.77 29.83
C GLU A 77 -9.65 18.48 30.77
N GLY A 78 -8.42 18.70 30.31
CA GLY A 78 -7.19 18.57 31.11
C GLY A 78 -6.22 17.46 30.70
N ALA A 79 -6.52 16.63 29.70
CA ALA A 79 -5.70 15.46 29.37
C ALA A 79 -4.35 15.74 28.67
N ALA A 80 -4.06 16.96 28.20
CA ALA A 80 -2.86 17.24 27.41
C ALA A 80 -2.20 18.59 27.74
N GLY A 81 -1.57 18.70 28.92
CA GLY A 81 -0.59 19.77 29.26
C GLY A 81 -1.12 21.20 29.41
N ALA A 82 -2.23 21.54 28.79
CA ALA A 82 -3.02 22.75 28.99
C ALA A 82 -4.50 22.32 28.98
N ALA A 83 -5.26 22.70 30.01
CA ALA A 83 -6.69 22.44 30.03
C ALA A 83 -7.33 23.17 28.83
N PRO A 84 -7.84 22.45 27.81
CA PRO A 84 -8.49 23.11 26.70
C PRO A 84 -9.72 23.86 27.20
N THR A 85 -9.88 25.10 26.77
CA THR A 85 -10.99 25.96 27.21
C THR A 85 -11.97 26.21 26.07
N CYS A 86 -13.25 26.28 26.39
CA CYS A 86 -14.31 26.61 25.42
C CYS A 86 -14.12 27.94 24.68
N ASP A 87 -13.54 28.93 25.36
CA ASP A 87 -13.23 30.26 24.81
C ASP A 87 -11.72 30.47 24.61
N ALA A 88 -11.03 29.47 24.06
CA ALA A 88 -9.62 29.61 23.75
C ALA A 88 -9.43 30.73 22.69
N THR A 89 -8.66 31.77 23.04
CA THR A 89 -8.26 32.86 22.12
C THR A 89 -6.97 32.56 21.38
N VAL A 90 -6.25 31.51 21.80
CA VAL A 90 -4.97 31.07 21.25
C VAL A 90 -5.05 29.57 20.96
N TYR A 91 -4.49 29.15 19.82
CA TYR A 91 -4.55 27.75 19.37
C TYR A 91 -3.96 26.79 20.41
N ALA A 92 -2.93 27.21 21.14
CA ALA A 92 -2.27 26.41 22.18
C ALA A 92 -3.22 25.90 23.28
N ASN A 93 -4.31 26.63 23.55
CA ASN A 93 -5.29 26.29 24.60
C ASN A 93 -6.55 25.63 24.01
N SER A 94 -6.50 25.18 22.76
CA SER A 94 -7.65 24.60 22.06
C SER A 94 -7.80 23.10 22.30
N PHE A 95 -9.04 22.61 22.12
CA PHE A 95 -9.31 21.17 22.06
C PHE A 95 -8.56 20.50 20.90
N ALA A 96 -8.36 21.21 19.79
CA ALA A 96 -7.62 20.70 18.64
C ALA A 96 -6.13 20.46 18.98
N GLN A 97 -5.47 21.40 19.68
CA GLN A 97 -4.08 21.22 20.13
C GLN A 97 -3.97 20.14 21.20
N ALA A 98 -4.93 20.08 22.13
CA ALA A 98 -4.95 19.03 23.16
C ALA A 98 -5.05 17.63 22.52
N LEU A 99 -5.92 17.47 21.52
CA LEU A 99 -6.04 16.24 20.76
C LEU A 99 -4.75 15.91 19.97
N TRP A 100 -4.13 16.92 19.35
CA TRP A 100 -2.86 16.76 18.64
C TRP A 100 -1.72 16.30 19.57
N ALA A 101 -1.64 16.86 20.78
CA ALA A 101 -0.64 16.49 21.76
C ALA A 101 -0.89 15.12 22.41
N ALA A 102 -2.14 14.64 22.43
CA ALA A 102 -2.51 13.32 22.94
C ALA A 102 -2.21 12.18 21.95
N LEU A 103 -1.97 12.48 20.66
CA LEU A 103 -1.57 11.48 19.67
C LEU A 103 -0.19 10.88 20.03
N PRO A 104 -0.01 9.56 19.86
CA PRO A 104 1.26 8.92 20.14
C PRO A 104 2.37 9.46 19.22
N ALA A 105 3.45 9.94 19.83
CA ALA A 105 4.67 10.32 19.15
C ALA A 105 5.43 9.05 18.70
N GLY A 106 5.18 8.63 17.46
CA GLY A 106 5.84 7.47 16.87
C GLY A 106 5.38 7.22 15.45
N VAL A 107 6.32 6.78 14.60
CA VAL A 107 6.02 6.39 13.21
C VAL A 107 5.17 5.13 13.24
N GLN A 108 3.95 5.21 12.69
CA GLN A 108 3.13 4.01 12.50
C GLN A 108 3.58 3.33 11.21
N THR A 109 3.97 2.07 11.30
CA THR A 109 4.44 1.31 10.14
C THR A 109 3.56 0.08 9.90
N LYS A 110 3.48 -0.35 8.64
CA LYS A 110 2.74 -1.55 8.23
C LYS A 110 3.47 -2.27 7.10
N ASN A 111 3.57 -3.58 7.18
CA ASN A 111 4.20 -4.38 6.14
C ASN A 111 3.24 -4.58 4.96
N VAL A 112 3.71 -4.38 3.73
CA VAL A 112 2.93 -4.67 2.50
C VAL A 112 2.77 -6.18 2.33
N LEU A 113 3.85 -6.90 2.56
CA LEU A 113 3.93 -8.35 2.59
C LEU A 113 4.45 -8.76 3.96
N GLU A 114 3.68 -9.56 4.66
CA GLU A 114 4.11 -10.22 5.88
C GLU A 114 5.07 -11.33 5.45
N ASN A 115 6.38 -11.07 5.50
CA ASN A 115 7.35 -12.16 5.50
C ASN A 115 7.33 -12.76 6.90
N ILE A 116 7.11 -14.06 6.96
CA ILE A 116 7.22 -14.81 8.21
C ILE A 116 8.67 -15.28 8.27
N ASP A 117 9.38 -14.86 9.31
CA ASP A 117 10.70 -15.36 9.60
C ASP A 117 10.60 -16.87 9.86
N GLN A 118 11.39 -17.66 9.13
CA GLN A 118 11.23 -19.11 9.11
C GLN A 118 11.74 -19.77 10.40
N ASP A 119 12.53 -19.05 11.19
CA ASP A 119 13.16 -19.56 12.39
C ASP A 119 12.30 -19.35 13.66
N ASP A 120 11.53 -18.25 13.75
CA ASP A 120 10.73 -17.92 14.95
C ASP A 120 9.25 -17.61 14.67
N GLY A 121 8.84 -17.57 13.40
CA GLY A 121 7.47 -17.25 13.02
C GLY A 121 7.08 -15.78 13.22
N SER A 122 8.04 -14.91 13.53
CA SER A 122 7.83 -13.47 13.66
C SER A 122 7.70 -12.80 12.29
N PHE A 123 7.18 -11.57 12.27
CA PHE A 123 7.10 -10.80 11.03
C PHE A 123 8.46 -10.17 10.74
N ASP A 124 9.10 -10.60 9.65
CA ASP A 124 10.38 -10.07 9.19
C ASP A 124 10.22 -8.64 8.63
N THR A 125 11.09 -7.74 9.09
CA THR A 125 11.21 -6.35 8.61
C THR A 125 11.86 -6.22 7.23
N ASN A 126 12.40 -7.30 6.64
CA ASN A 126 13.03 -7.27 5.32
C ASN A 126 12.03 -7.09 4.16
N GLY A 127 10.72 -7.15 4.43
CA GLY A 127 9.67 -6.85 3.45
C GLY A 127 9.52 -5.36 3.15
N LYS A 128 8.79 -5.02 2.09
CA LYS A 128 8.41 -3.63 1.82
C LYS A 128 7.53 -3.12 2.97
N GLN A 129 8.00 -2.11 3.69
CA GLN A 129 7.26 -1.45 4.77
C GLN A 129 6.70 -0.11 4.31
N LEU A 130 5.53 0.22 4.83
CA LEU A 130 4.87 1.51 4.67
C LEU A 130 4.89 2.25 6.01
N ALA A 131 5.03 3.56 5.97
CA ALA A 131 4.90 4.42 7.13
C ALA A 131 3.85 5.50 6.92
N LEU A 132 3.08 5.78 7.97
CA LEU A 132 2.12 6.88 8.02
C LEU A 132 2.83 8.14 8.52
N GLN A 133 2.77 9.18 7.72
CA GLN A 133 3.13 10.53 8.10
C GLN A 133 1.87 11.35 8.36
N ARG A 134 1.82 11.99 9.52
CA ARG A 134 0.72 12.88 9.93
C ARG A 134 1.16 14.34 9.82
N PHE A 135 0.26 15.21 9.38
CA PHE A 135 0.49 16.65 9.24
C PHE A 135 -0.56 17.43 10.00
N HIS A 136 -0.08 18.36 10.83
CA HIS A 136 -0.95 19.26 11.59
C HIS A 136 -1.30 20.49 10.75
N ILE A 137 -2.50 20.48 10.17
CA ILE A 137 -2.92 21.56 9.26
C ILE A 137 -3.51 22.73 10.06
N SER A 138 -4.23 22.44 11.15
CA SER A 138 -4.88 23.46 12.00
C SER A 138 -3.93 24.44 12.69
N GLY A 139 -2.65 24.09 12.89
CA GLY A 139 -1.66 24.96 13.53
C GLY A 139 -1.11 26.09 12.65
N THR A 140 -1.48 26.12 11.36
CA THR A 140 -1.04 27.15 10.42
C THR A 140 -1.96 28.37 10.52
N ALA A 141 -1.40 29.57 10.60
CA ALA A 141 -2.16 30.82 10.66
C ALA A 141 -3.22 30.90 9.54
N ASN A 142 -4.47 31.20 9.92
CA ASN A 142 -5.63 31.45 9.03
C ASN A 142 -6.31 30.24 8.34
N ASN A 143 -6.02 28.98 8.73
CA ASN A 143 -6.60 27.80 8.06
C ASN A 143 -7.87 27.18 8.69
N SER A 144 -8.44 27.78 9.74
CA SER A 144 -9.75 27.37 10.26
C SER A 144 -10.51 28.57 10.82
N ALA A 145 -11.81 28.68 10.47
CA ALA A 145 -12.72 29.69 11.00
C ALA A 145 -13.12 29.43 12.47
N ALA A 146 -12.90 28.20 12.95
CA ALA A 146 -13.06 27.79 14.35
C ALA A 146 -11.83 26.99 14.79
N PRO A 147 -10.62 27.60 14.80
CA PRO A 147 -9.36 26.88 14.98
C PRO A 147 -9.27 26.20 16.35
N HIS A 148 -10.14 26.56 17.30
CA HIS A 148 -10.11 26.04 18.66
C HIS A 148 -10.98 24.79 18.90
N ARG A 149 -11.88 24.45 17.97
CA ARG A 149 -12.84 23.33 18.12
C ARG A 149 -12.54 22.14 17.21
N THR A 150 -11.90 22.34 16.06
CA THR A 150 -11.69 21.27 15.07
C THR A 150 -10.19 21.00 14.79
N LEU A 151 -9.81 19.73 14.85
CA LEU A 151 -8.49 19.27 14.47
C LEU A 151 -8.52 18.79 13.02
N LYS A 152 -7.70 19.43 12.18
CA LYS A 152 -7.48 19.09 10.78
C LYS A 152 -6.16 18.35 10.66
N VAL A 153 -6.23 17.08 10.26
CA VAL A 153 -5.05 16.23 10.09
C VAL A 153 -4.94 15.77 8.64
N GLY A 154 -3.77 15.99 8.06
CA GLY A 154 -3.38 15.39 6.80
C GLY A 154 -2.66 14.07 7.04
N TYR A 155 -2.97 13.07 6.25
CA TYR A 155 -2.33 11.77 6.25
C TYR A 155 -1.67 11.52 4.92
N GLN A 156 -0.41 11.09 4.94
CA GLN A 156 0.29 10.59 3.77
C GLN A 156 0.98 9.28 4.13
N VAL A 157 0.93 8.31 3.23
CA VAL A 157 1.63 7.04 3.37
C VAL A 157 2.78 6.98 2.37
N TRP A 158 3.95 6.64 2.88
CA TRP A 158 5.19 6.53 2.12
C TRP A 158 5.84 5.17 2.35
N ASP A 159 6.81 4.85 1.49
CA ASP A 159 7.67 3.71 1.72
C ASP A 159 8.59 4.01 2.91
N TRP A 160 8.87 2.98 3.72
CA TRP A 160 9.66 3.10 4.94
C TRP A 160 10.90 2.21 4.88
N ASN A 161 12.06 2.84 5.01
CA ASN A 161 13.35 2.16 5.15
C ASN A 161 14.19 2.82 6.26
N GLY A 162 13.60 2.93 7.46
CA GLY A 162 14.14 3.73 8.57
C GLY A 162 13.99 5.25 8.40
N ALA A 163 13.59 5.68 7.21
CA ALA A 163 13.15 7.03 6.87
C ALA A 163 12.03 6.95 5.82
N TYR A 164 11.25 8.02 5.68
CA TYR A 164 10.29 8.15 4.60
C TYR A 164 11.02 8.28 3.27
N VAL A 165 10.69 7.40 2.32
CA VAL A 165 11.30 7.37 0.99
C VAL A 165 10.22 7.30 -0.09
N ASN A 166 10.58 7.74 -1.30
CA ASN A 166 9.71 7.64 -2.46
C ASN A 166 9.68 6.20 -3.00
N ARG A 167 8.87 5.96 -4.03
CA ARG A 167 8.68 4.63 -4.64
C ARG A 167 9.95 3.99 -5.20
N VAL A 168 10.99 4.78 -5.42
CA VAL A 168 12.30 4.35 -5.96
C VAL A 168 13.33 4.20 -4.82
N GLY A 169 12.94 4.42 -3.56
CA GLY A 169 13.82 4.33 -2.39
C GLY A 169 14.73 5.55 -2.18
N ALA A 170 14.46 6.67 -2.87
CA ALA A 170 15.17 7.93 -2.66
C ALA A 170 14.50 8.77 -1.56
N ALA A 171 15.23 9.74 -1.01
CA ALA A 171 14.67 10.71 -0.07
C ALA A 171 13.54 11.51 -0.72
N LEU A 172 12.51 11.83 0.07
CA LEU A 172 11.34 12.57 -0.39
C LEU A 172 11.71 13.96 -0.92
N THR A 173 11.12 14.30 -2.06
CA THR A 173 11.15 15.62 -2.68
C THR A 173 9.74 16.19 -2.77
N ALA A 174 9.62 17.51 -2.93
CA ALA A 174 8.31 18.18 -2.99
C ALA A 174 7.43 17.79 -4.20
N THR A 175 8.01 17.09 -5.19
CA THR A 175 7.30 16.61 -6.39
C THR A 175 6.91 15.14 -6.31
N ASP A 176 7.33 14.42 -5.27
CA ASP A 176 6.98 13.01 -5.12
C ASP A 176 5.50 12.89 -4.72
N GLU A 177 4.82 11.90 -5.30
CA GLU A 177 3.43 11.58 -4.95
C GLU A 177 3.39 10.49 -3.87
N PRO A 178 2.63 10.70 -2.79
CA PRO A 178 2.43 9.67 -1.76
C PRO A 178 1.63 8.49 -2.32
N ILE A 179 1.77 7.33 -1.68
CA ILE A 179 1.07 6.09 -2.07
C ILE A 179 -0.43 6.21 -1.84
N ALA A 180 -0.77 6.83 -0.71
CA ALA A 180 -2.12 7.23 -0.35
C ALA A 180 -2.04 8.54 0.43
N GLU A 181 -2.99 9.41 0.19
CA GLU A 181 -3.20 10.63 0.95
C GLU A 181 -4.65 10.75 1.35
N THR A 182 -4.90 11.31 2.51
CA THR A 182 -6.27 11.58 3.00
C THR A 182 -6.23 12.77 3.93
N TYR A 183 -7.31 13.53 3.92
CA TYR A 183 -7.53 14.63 4.82
C TYR A 183 -8.78 14.35 5.66
N VAL A 184 -8.67 14.55 6.97
CA VAL A 184 -9.80 14.45 7.88
C VAL A 184 -9.87 15.66 8.81
N GLU A 185 -11.10 15.95 9.22
CA GLU A 185 -11.40 16.94 10.23
C GLU A 185 -12.18 16.25 11.36
N ILE A 186 -11.66 16.37 12.58
CA ILE A 186 -12.21 15.72 13.77
C ILE A 186 -12.56 16.79 14.79
N ILE A 187 -13.76 16.67 15.35
CA ILE A 187 -14.28 17.54 16.40
C ILE A 187 -14.33 16.70 17.68
N PRO A 188 -13.52 17.02 18.70
CA PRO A 188 -13.59 16.34 19.99
C PRO A 188 -14.96 16.54 20.63
N ASP A 189 -15.48 15.54 21.32
CA ASP A 189 -16.81 15.62 21.96
C ASP A 189 -16.86 16.72 23.02
N ALA A 190 -15.76 16.94 23.75
CA ALA A 190 -15.64 18.04 24.70
C ALA A 190 -15.78 19.43 24.05
N ALA A 191 -15.36 19.59 22.78
CA ALA A 191 -15.53 20.85 22.06
C ALA A 191 -17.00 21.12 21.66
N LEU A 192 -17.83 20.08 21.58
CA LEU A 192 -19.28 20.19 21.33
C LEU A 192 -20.07 20.56 22.59
N GLN A 193 -19.52 20.30 23.77
CA GLN A 193 -20.15 20.64 25.06
C GLN A 193 -19.97 22.13 25.42
N CYS A 194 -19.13 22.84 24.69
CA CYS A 194 -18.89 24.25 24.89
C CYS A 194 -20.06 25.11 24.39
N PRO A 195 -20.56 26.04 25.23
CA PRO A 195 -21.69 26.91 24.90
C PRO A 195 -21.45 27.82 23.70
#